data_AF-A0A4U0GQF4-F1
#
_entry.id   AF-A0A4U0GQF4-F1
#
_cell.length_a   1.000
_cell.length_b   1.000
_cell.length_c   1.000
_cell.angle_alpha   90.00
_cell.angle_beta   90.00
_cell.angle_gamma   90.00
#
_symmetry.space_group_name_H-M   'P 1'
#
loop_
_entity.id
_entity.type
_entity.pdbx_description
1 polymer ?
#
loop_
_entity_poly.entity_id
_entity_poly.type
_entity_poly.pdbx_seq_one_letter_code
_entity_poly.pdbx_strand_id
1 'polypeptide(L)'
;MSRRIFPLTVLGACILALTAACGQKSAPVDPAVKAVQKARHDGFEAMGDAFKSIIDALKAGGSLDAKMTEAAHEIDKHAGQIVDWFPAGSGPESGAKTEAKAEIWQQPELFAEKREKLVVEAGKFAALADAGDAAGFAEQVKAVGGSCKGCHDTFREKDED
;
A
#
# COMPACT_ATOMS: atom_id res chain seq x y z
N MET A 1 32.47 -67.77 -32.37
CA MET A 1 31.78 -66.73 -33.18
C MET A 1 32.02 -65.39 -32.50
N SER A 2 33.23 -64.84 -32.54
CA SER A 2 33.76 -63.89 -33.54
C SER A 2 32.93 -62.61 -33.73
N ARG A 3 33.45 -61.51 -33.14
CA ARG A 3 33.57 -60.15 -33.69
C ARG A 3 32.29 -59.29 -33.78
N ARG A 4 32.27 -57.97 -33.49
CA ARG A 4 33.33 -56.95 -33.47
C ARG A 4 32.99 -55.83 -32.47
N ILE A 5 34.03 -55.40 -31.76
CA ILE A 5 34.20 -54.05 -31.22
C ILE A 5 34.57 -53.14 -32.40
N PHE A 6 33.98 -51.94 -32.48
CA PHE A 6 34.51 -50.81 -33.25
C PHE A 6 34.60 -49.58 -32.33
N PRO A 7 35.80 -49.00 -32.11
CA PRO A 7 35.99 -47.68 -31.53
C PRO A 7 36.05 -46.61 -32.65
N LEU A 8 36.47 -45.38 -32.30
CA LEU A 8 36.72 -44.18 -33.14
C LEU A 8 35.47 -43.33 -33.45
N THR A 9 35.41 -41.99 -33.33
CA THR A 9 36.41 -40.95 -33.02
C THR A 9 35.69 -39.61 -32.75
N VAL A 10 36.19 -38.89 -31.75
CA VAL A 10 36.36 -37.42 -31.60
C VAL A 10 35.84 -36.49 -32.71
N LEU A 11 35.01 -35.50 -32.34
CA LEU A 11 35.13 -34.05 -32.62
C LEU A 11 33.92 -33.36 -31.94
N GLY A 12 34.07 -32.52 -30.92
CA GLY A 12 34.67 -31.21 -31.04
C GLY A 12 33.63 -30.19 -31.48
N ALA A 13 32.75 -29.77 -30.57
CA ALA A 13 32.00 -28.51 -30.69
C ALA A 13 31.61 -28.01 -29.28
N CYS A 14 32.57 -27.41 -28.57
CA CYS A 14 32.23 -26.43 -27.55
C CYS A 14 31.52 -25.28 -28.25
N ILE A 15 30.18 -25.32 -28.26
CA ILE A 15 29.37 -24.16 -28.61
C ILE A 15 29.47 -23.23 -27.40
N LEU A 16 30.51 -22.39 -27.41
CA LEU A 16 30.54 -21.13 -26.69
C LEU A 16 29.37 -20.29 -27.25
N ALA A 17 28.21 -20.39 -26.60
CA ALA A 17 27.11 -19.45 -26.81
C ALA A 17 27.52 -18.10 -26.20
N LEU A 18 28.28 -17.35 -26.99
CA LEU A 18 28.71 -16.00 -26.68
C LEU A 18 27.53 -15.04 -26.90
N THR A 19 27.02 -14.56 -25.76
CA THR A 19 26.37 -13.25 -25.54
C THR A 19 25.16 -12.88 -26.40
N ALA A 20 23.98 -12.93 -25.77
CA ALA A 20 22.98 -11.89 -25.91
C ALA A 20 22.55 -11.45 -24.51
N ALA A 21 23.36 -10.62 -23.86
CA ALA A 21 22.88 -9.74 -22.80
C ALA A 21 21.98 -8.69 -23.48
N CYS A 22 20.83 -9.12 -23.99
CA CYS A 22 19.73 -8.22 -24.26
C CYS A 22 19.36 -7.67 -22.88
N GLY A 23 19.64 -6.39 -22.64
CA GLY A 23 19.13 -5.69 -21.48
C GLY A 23 17.66 -6.03 -21.37
N GLN A 24 17.29 -6.76 -20.31
CA GLN A 24 15.91 -7.06 -19.98
C GLN A 24 15.25 -5.70 -19.76
N LYS A 25 14.65 -5.14 -20.81
CA LYS A 25 13.68 -4.07 -20.64
C LYS A 25 12.55 -4.74 -19.88
N SER A 26 12.42 -4.42 -18.59
CA SER A 26 11.29 -4.84 -17.79
C SER A 26 10.01 -4.58 -18.59
N ALA A 27 9.11 -5.56 -18.64
CA ALA A 27 7.85 -5.39 -19.32
C ALA A 27 7.16 -4.11 -18.78
N PRO A 28 6.50 -3.31 -19.65
CA PRO A 28 5.75 -2.16 -19.18
C PRO A 28 4.72 -2.58 -18.13
N VAL A 29 4.68 -1.88 -17.00
CA VAL A 29 3.65 -2.08 -15.96
C VAL A 29 2.26 -1.92 -16.58
N ASP A 30 1.35 -2.83 -16.24
CA ASP A 30 -0.06 -2.81 -16.67
C ASP A 30 -0.71 -1.44 -16.37
N PRO A 31 -1.34 -0.77 -17.37
CA PRO A 31 -2.05 0.48 -17.17
C PRO A 31 -3.11 0.45 -16.06
N ALA A 32 -3.82 -0.67 -15.88
CA ALA A 32 -4.81 -0.83 -14.82
C ALA A 32 -4.15 -0.85 -13.43
N VAL A 33 -2.99 -1.51 -13.31
CA VAL A 33 -2.18 -1.49 -12.07
C VAL A 33 -1.69 -0.08 -11.76
N LYS A 34 -1.20 0.66 -12.76
CA LYS A 34 -0.82 2.06 -12.56
C LYS A 34 -1.99 2.92 -12.09
N ALA A 35 -3.17 2.75 -12.68
CA ALA A 35 -4.36 3.52 -12.32
C ALA A 35 -4.79 3.26 -10.87
N VAL A 36 -4.84 2.00 -10.43
CA VAL A 36 -5.22 1.68 -9.04
C VAL A 36 -4.15 2.11 -8.04
N GLN A 37 -2.86 2.01 -8.36
CA GLN A 37 -1.79 2.51 -7.49
C GLN A 37 -1.83 4.04 -7.36
N LYS A 38 -2.15 4.75 -8.45
CA LYS A 38 -2.37 6.19 -8.39
C LYS A 38 -3.55 6.53 -7.49
N ALA A 39 -4.71 5.89 -7.70
CA ALA A 39 -5.90 6.12 -6.88
C ALA A 39 -5.65 5.82 -5.39
N ARG A 40 -4.93 4.73 -5.09
CA ARG A 40 -4.46 4.37 -3.75
C ARG A 40 -3.62 5.48 -3.13
N HIS A 41 -2.60 5.94 -3.85
CA HIS A 41 -1.68 6.96 -3.35
C HIS A 41 -2.40 8.30 -3.13
N ASP A 42 -3.18 8.76 -4.12
CA ASP A 42 -3.95 10.00 -4.00
C ASP A 42 -4.93 9.95 -2.81
N GLY A 43 -5.61 8.82 -2.61
CA GLY A 43 -6.54 8.64 -1.50
C GLY A 43 -5.84 8.66 -0.13
N PHE A 44 -4.70 7.98 0.01
CA PHE A 44 -3.93 8.05 1.26
C PHE A 44 -3.31 9.43 1.52
N GLU A 45 -2.90 10.15 0.48
CA GLU A 45 -2.43 11.53 0.59
C GLU A 45 -3.55 12.45 1.10
N ALA A 46 -4.75 12.34 0.51
CA ALA A 46 -5.92 13.10 0.95
C ALA A 46 -6.29 12.82 2.42
N MET A 47 -6.26 11.55 2.85
CA MET A 47 -6.43 11.19 4.26
C MET A 47 -5.35 11.79 5.16
N GLY A 48 -4.08 11.74 4.72
CA GLY A 48 -2.94 12.28 5.45
C GLY A 48 -3.04 13.79 5.65
N ASP A 49 -3.38 14.52 4.59
CA ASP A 49 -3.58 15.98 4.61
C ASP A 49 -4.75 16.37 5.52
N ALA A 50 -5.89 15.69 5.39
CA ALA A 50 -7.05 15.91 6.24
C ALA A 50 -6.70 15.69 7.72
N PHE A 51 -6.05 14.57 8.04
CA PHE A 51 -5.64 14.26 9.41
C PHE A 51 -4.61 15.27 9.95
N LYS A 52 -3.63 15.66 9.14
CA LYS A 52 -2.65 16.68 9.48
C LYS A 52 -3.32 18.03 9.79
N SER A 53 -4.29 18.45 8.99
CA SER A 53 -5.01 19.70 9.19
C SER A 53 -5.70 19.76 10.57
N ILE A 54 -6.33 18.65 10.98
CA ILE A 54 -6.97 18.51 12.29
C ILE A 54 -5.92 18.59 13.41
N ILE A 55 -4.83 17.82 13.29
CA ILE A 55 -3.75 17.80 14.27
C ILE A 55 -3.15 19.20 14.47
N ASP A 56 -2.85 19.90 13.38
CA ASP A 56 -2.21 21.20 13.43
C ASP A 56 -3.12 22.25 14.07
N ALA A 57 -4.42 22.23 13.75
CA ALA A 57 -5.39 23.14 14.35
C ALA A 57 -5.63 22.86 15.84
N LEU A 58 -5.70 21.58 16.27
CA LEU A 58 -5.77 21.23 17.69
C LEU A 58 -4.50 21.65 18.45
N LYS A 59 -3.31 21.47 17.86
CA LYS A 59 -2.03 21.92 18.44
C LYS A 59 -1.95 23.44 18.56
N ALA A 60 -2.60 24.18 17.67
CA ALA A 60 -2.72 25.63 17.73
C ALA A 60 -3.72 26.12 18.80
N GLY A 61 -4.36 25.21 19.55
CA GLY A 61 -5.36 25.53 20.56
C GLY A 61 -6.78 25.71 20.00
N GLY A 62 -7.01 25.32 18.74
CA GLY A 62 -8.34 25.28 18.15
C GLY A 62 -9.23 24.21 18.78
N SER A 63 -10.54 24.41 18.69
CA SER A 63 -11.56 23.41 19.01
C SER A 63 -12.15 22.82 17.72
N LEU A 64 -12.91 21.72 17.87
CA LEU A 64 -13.72 21.17 16.77
C LEU A 64 -14.51 22.29 16.07
N ASP A 65 -14.36 22.36 14.75
CA ASP A 65 -15.03 23.30 13.87
C ASP A 65 -15.50 22.62 12.58
N ALA A 66 -16.12 23.38 11.68
CA ALA A 66 -16.63 22.85 10.42
C ALA A 66 -15.54 22.25 9.53
N LYS A 67 -14.32 22.82 9.52
CA LYS A 67 -13.21 22.32 8.71
C LYS A 67 -12.69 20.98 9.23
N MET A 68 -12.58 20.84 10.56
CA MET A 68 -12.23 19.58 11.18
C MET A 68 -13.29 18.50 10.94
N THR A 69 -14.56 18.91 10.90
CA THR A 69 -15.68 18.01 10.58
C THR A 69 -15.57 17.50 9.14
N GLU A 70 -15.39 18.40 8.16
CA GLU A 70 -15.16 18.04 6.75
C GLU A 70 -13.94 17.12 6.59
N ALA A 71 -12.84 17.42 7.28
CA ALA A 71 -11.63 16.60 7.26
C ALA A 71 -11.86 15.19 7.85
N ALA A 72 -12.64 15.06 8.92
CA ALA A 72 -12.99 13.76 9.49
C ALA A 72 -13.85 12.91 8.52
N HIS A 73 -14.78 13.54 7.81
CA HIS A 73 -15.57 12.88 6.75
C HIS A 73 -14.70 12.41 5.57
N GLU A 74 -13.70 13.18 5.17
CA GLU A 74 -12.79 12.77 4.09
C GLU A 74 -11.95 11.54 4.50
N ILE A 75 -11.53 11.47 5.76
CA ILE A 75 -10.84 10.30 6.31
C ILE A 75 -11.76 9.07 6.29
N ASP A 76 -13.00 9.19 6.76
CA ASP A 76 -13.97 8.08 6.80
C ASP A 76 -14.30 7.56 5.40
N LYS A 77 -14.61 8.47 4.48
CA LYS A 77 -14.86 8.17 3.06
C LYS A 77 -13.74 7.35 2.44
N HIS A 78 -12.49 7.80 2.60
CA HIS A 78 -11.36 7.10 2.01
C HIS A 78 -11.00 5.81 2.74
N ALA A 79 -11.18 5.73 4.06
CA ALA A 79 -11.02 4.49 4.82
C ALA A 79 -11.90 3.38 4.23
N GLY A 80 -13.16 3.69 3.88
CA GLY A 80 -14.09 2.76 3.24
C GLY A 80 -13.67 2.27 1.85
N GLN A 81 -12.83 3.04 1.13
CA GLN A 81 -12.38 2.72 -0.24
C GLN A 81 -11.12 1.85 -0.29
N ILE A 82 -10.38 1.73 0.83
CA ILE A 82 -9.09 1.01 0.87
C ILE A 82 -9.20 -0.43 0.37
N VAL A 83 -10.36 -1.07 0.56
CA VAL A 83 -10.60 -2.46 0.12
C VAL A 83 -10.39 -2.66 -1.38
N ASP A 84 -10.69 -1.63 -2.19
CA ASP A 84 -10.61 -1.69 -3.65
C ASP A 84 -9.22 -1.31 -4.20
N TRP A 85 -8.33 -0.82 -3.32
CA TRP A 85 -7.05 -0.25 -3.75
C TRP A 85 -5.93 -1.26 -3.91
N PHE A 86 -6.10 -2.51 -3.45
CA PHE A 86 -5.04 -3.54 -3.42
C PHE A 86 -5.40 -4.80 -4.21
N PRO A 87 -5.78 -4.71 -5.51
CA PRO A 87 -6.04 -5.90 -6.31
C PRO A 87 -4.78 -6.76 -6.46
N ALA A 88 -4.95 -8.05 -6.71
CA ALA A 88 -3.84 -8.97 -6.96
C ALA A 88 -2.99 -8.48 -8.14
N GLY A 89 -1.65 -8.64 -8.05
CA GLY A 89 -0.73 -8.19 -9.09
C GLY A 89 -0.42 -6.69 -9.04
N SER A 90 -0.89 -5.96 -8.01
CA SER A 90 -0.60 -4.53 -7.82
C SER A 90 0.49 -4.26 -6.76
N GLY A 91 1.21 -5.29 -6.35
CA GLY A 91 2.34 -5.20 -5.43
C GLY A 91 3.68 -4.98 -6.11
N PRO A 92 4.79 -5.16 -5.38
CA PRO A 92 6.14 -5.01 -5.91
C PRO A 92 6.41 -5.87 -7.16
N GLU A 93 5.73 -7.01 -7.28
CA GLU A 93 5.80 -7.93 -8.43
C GLU A 93 5.34 -7.29 -9.76
N SER A 94 4.55 -6.22 -9.68
CA SER A 94 4.07 -5.47 -10.86
C SER A 94 5.18 -4.71 -11.59
N GLY A 95 6.33 -4.49 -10.95
CA GLY A 95 7.41 -3.65 -11.45
C GLY A 95 7.15 -2.15 -11.36
N ALA A 96 6.02 -1.73 -10.77
CA ALA A 96 5.73 -0.33 -10.48
C ALA A 96 6.39 0.13 -9.17
N LYS A 97 6.72 1.42 -9.06
CA LYS A 97 7.17 2.00 -7.79
C LYS A 97 5.99 1.99 -6.81
N THR A 98 6.17 1.32 -5.67
CA THR A 98 5.16 1.21 -4.61
C THR A 98 5.86 1.01 -3.27
N GLU A 99 5.32 1.60 -2.21
CA GLU A 99 5.70 1.32 -0.83
C GLU A 99 4.85 0.21 -0.21
N ALA A 100 3.87 -0.30 -0.95
CA ALA A 100 3.07 -1.44 -0.50
C ALA A 100 3.93 -2.71 -0.48
N LYS A 101 4.09 -3.29 0.70
CA LYS A 101 4.82 -4.54 0.92
C LYS A 101 4.10 -5.75 0.35
N ALA A 102 4.86 -6.77 -0.08
CA ALA A 102 4.30 -8.03 -0.60
C ALA A 102 3.43 -8.76 0.44
N GLU A 103 3.72 -8.52 1.73
CA GLU A 103 3.02 -9.05 2.89
C GLU A 103 1.52 -8.77 2.87
N ILE A 104 1.07 -7.71 2.20
CA ILE A 104 -0.37 -7.41 2.03
C ILE A 104 -1.09 -8.59 1.37
N TRP A 105 -0.50 -9.17 0.32
CA TRP A 105 -1.07 -10.31 -0.40
C TRP A 105 -0.73 -11.66 0.23
N GLN A 106 0.34 -11.72 1.05
CA GLN A 106 0.71 -12.94 1.78
C GLN A 106 -0.07 -13.10 3.09
N GLN A 107 -0.58 -12.00 3.67
CA GLN A 107 -1.31 -11.96 4.93
C GLN A 107 -2.65 -11.20 4.78
N PRO A 108 -3.56 -11.66 3.89
CA PRO A 108 -4.76 -10.93 3.54
C PRO A 108 -5.72 -10.73 4.72
N GLU A 109 -5.78 -11.70 5.65
CA GLU A 109 -6.61 -11.61 6.85
C GLU A 109 -6.12 -10.52 7.80
N LEU A 110 -4.80 -10.45 8.06
CA LEU A 110 -4.22 -9.41 8.90
C LEU A 110 -4.34 -8.02 8.24
N PHE A 111 -4.19 -7.94 6.92
CA PHE A 111 -4.42 -6.70 6.18
C PHE A 111 -5.88 -6.26 6.29
N ALA A 112 -6.83 -7.19 6.16
CA ALA A 112 -8.25 -6.93 6.33
C ALA A 112 -8.58 -6.43 7.74
N GLU A 113 -8.07 -7.10 8.78
CA GLU A 113 -8.26 -6.71 10.18
C GLU A 113 -7.78 -5.26 10.43
N LYS A 114 -6.57 -4.92 9.96
CA LYS A 114 -6.01 -3.58 10.17
C LYS A 114 -6.76 -2.51 9.38
N ARG A 115 -7.20 -2.82 8.15
CA ARG A 115 -8.06 -1.93 7.36
C ARG A 115 -9.39 -1.69 8.06
N GLU A 116 -10.05 -2.75 8.52
CA GLU A 116 -11.35 -2.66 9.21
C GLU A 116 -11.24 -1.87 10.51
N LYS A 117 -10.13 -2.01 11.25
CA LYS A 117 -9.86 -1.16 12.40
C LYS A 117 -9.84 0.33 12.03
N LEU A 118 -9.17 0.70 10.94
CA LEU A 118 -9.18 2.10 10.47
C LEU A 118 -10.59 2.55 10.08
N VAL A 119 -11.36 1.73 9.36
CA VAL A 119 -12.77 2.04 9.01
C VAL A 119 -13.61 2.31 10.26
N VAL A 120 -13.50 1.45 11.28
CA VAL A 120 -14.26 1.62 12.52
C VAL A 120 -13.86 2.89 13.27
N GLU A 121 -12.56 3.15 13.41
CA GLU A 121 -12.10 4.33 14.14
C GLU A 121 -12.34 5.65 13.38
N ALA A 122 -12.31 5.63 12.04
CA ALA A 122 -12.65 6.77 11.19
C ALA A 122 -14.16 7.07 11.24
N GLY A 123 -15.02 6.06 11.19
CA GLY A 123 -16.47 6.24 11.31
C GLY A 123 -16.88 6.83 12.67
N LYS A 124 -16.25 6.36 13.77
CA LYS A 124 -16.43 7.00 15.10
C LYS A 124 -15.97 8.46 15.10
N PHE A 125 -14.86 8.74 14.43
CA PHE A 125 -14.30 10.09 14.38
C PHE A 125 -15.21 11.08 13.66
N ALA A 126 -15.76 10.68 12.51
CA ALA A 126 -16.77 11.47 11.79
C ALA A 126 -18.05 11.65 12.63
N ALA A 127 -18.54 10.59 13.28
CA ALA A 127 -19.73 10.68 14.12
C ALA A 127 -19.56 11.63 15.33
N LEU A 128 -18.39 11.64 15.96
CA LEU A 128 -18.08 12.59 17.04
C LEU A 128 -18.01 14.04 16.53
N ALA A 129 -17.50 14.22 15.31
CA ALA A 129 -17.48 15.53 14.66
C ALA A 129 -18.91 16.05 14.40
N ASP A 130 -19.78 15.21 13.84
CA ASP A 130 -21.18 15.54 13.57
C ASP A 130 -21.98 15.84 14.85
N ALA A 131 -21.64 15.15 15.94
CA ALA A 131 -22.24 15.39 17.26
C ALA A 131 -21.75 16.67 17.94
N GLY A 132 -20.71 17.33 17.40
CA GLY A 132 -20.09 18.49 18.03
C GLY A 132 -19.33 18.15 19.33
N ASP A 133 -18.98 16.87 19.55
CA ASP A 133 -18.27 16.44 20.75
C ASP A 133 -16.77 16.75 20.63
N ALA A 134 -16.39 17.99 20.95
CA ALA A 134 -15.01 18.45 20.81
C ALA A 134 -14.02 17.63 21.68
N ALA A 135 -14.43 17.18 22.86
CA ALA A 135 -13.56 16.42 23.76
C ALA A 135 -13.36 14.99 23.23
N GLY A 136 -14.46 14.31 22.88
CA GLY A 136 -14.41 12.98 22.29
C GLY A 136 -13.67 12.98 20.95
N PHE A 137 -13.91 13.99 20.11
CA PHE A 137 -13.19 14.18 18.85
C PHE A 137 -11.68 14.29 19.06
N ALA A 138 -11.23 15.15 19.98
CA ALA A 138 -9.81 15.32 20.29
C ALA A 138 -9.16 14.05 20.86
N GLU A 139 -9.90 13.24 21.63
CA GLU A 139 -9.42 11.94 22.10
C GLU A 139 -9.30 10.91 20.95
N GLN A 140 -10.32 10.86 20.09
CA GLN A 140 -10.42 9.90 18.98
C GLN A 140 -9.30 10.05 17.94
N VAL A 141 -8.69 11.24 17.83
CA VAL A 141 -7.47 11.47 17.04
C VAL A 141 -6.38 10.43 17.31
N LYS A 142 -6.18 10.02 18.56
CA LYS A 142 -5.16 9.02 18.92
C LYS A 142 -5.51 7.63 18.40
N ALA A 143 -6.79 7.27 18.42
CA ALA A 143 -7.27 5.98 17.94
C ALA A 143 -7.12 5.86 16.41
N VAL A 144 -7.52 6.91 15.68
CA VAL A 144 -7.32 6.99 14.22
C VAL A 144 -5.83 6.94 13.88
N GLY A 145 -5.00 7.81 14.48
CA GLY A 145 -3.56 7.82 14.22
C GLY A 145 -2.87 6.49 14.56
N GLY A 146 -3.31 5.82 15.63
CA GLY A 146 -2.85 4.49 16.01
C GLY A 146 -3.20 3.41 14.97
N SER A 147 -4.38 3.50 14.34
CA SER A 147 -4.76 2.59 13.25
C SER A 147 -3.93 2.80 11.98
N CYS A 148 -3.66 4.07 11.61
CA CYS A 148 -2.77 4.41 10.49
C CYS A 148 -1.37 3.81 10.71
N LYS A 149 -0.79 4.08 11.89
CA LYS A 149 0.54 3.58 12.25
C LYS A 149 0.57 2.05 12.27
N GLY A 150 -0.43 1.41 12.88
CA GLY A 150 -0.49 -0.04 13.01
C GLY A 150 -0.53 -0.78 11.67
N CYS A 151 -1.13 -0.18 10.64
CA CYS A 151 -1.12 -0.69 9.27
C CYS A 151 0.24 -0.42 8.60
N HIS A 152 0.72 0.83 8.62
CA HIS A 152 1.96 1.21 7.95
C HIS A 152 3.20 0.48 8.50
N ASP A 153 3.28 0.27 9.82
CA ASP A 153 4.38 -0.48 10.45
C ASP A 153 4.53 -1.90 9.87
N THR A 154 3.41 -2.51 9.45
CA THR A 154 3.39 -3.89 8.94
C THR A 154 3.51 -3.93 7.42
N PHE A 155 2.78 -3.06 6.72
CA PHE A 155 2.47 -3.23 5.30
C PHE A 155 3.00 -2.12 4.39
N ARG A 156 3.62 -1.08 4.95
CA ARG A 156 4.28 -0.03 4.16
C ARG A 156 5.78 -0.11 4.34
N GLU A 157 6.52 0.11 3.26
CA GLU A 157 7.94 0.38 3.33
C GLU A 157 8.19 1.62 4.17
N LYS A 158 9.35 1.64 4.84
CA LYS A 158 9.83 2.86 5.49
C LYS A 158 10.50 3.70 4.42
N ASP A 159 10.29 5.01 4.49
CA ASP A 159 11.07 5.93 3.69
C ASP A 159 12.54 5.76 4.09
N GLU A 160 13.39 5.35 3.15
CA GLU A 160 14.84 5.45 3.31
C GLU A 160 15.21 6.89 2.97
N ASP A 161 15.37 7.72 4.01
CA ASP A 161 15.97 9.06 3.91
C ASP A 161 17.46 8.98 3.53
#